data_AF-A0A536VQB4-F1
#
_entry.id   AF-A0A536VQB4-F1
#
_cell.length_a   1.000
_cell.length_b   1.000
_cell.length_c   1.000
_cell.angle_alpha   90.00
_cell.angle_beta   90.00
_cell.angle_gamma   90.00
#
_symmetry.space_group_name_H-M   'P 1'
#
loop_
_entity.id
_entity.type
_entity.pdbx_description
1 polymer ?
#
loop_
_entity_poly.entity_id
_entity_poly.type
_entity_poly.pdbx_seq_one_letter_code
_entity_poly.pdbx_strand_id
1 'polypeptide(L)' 'MRFHGFHRKELFDVPPSGRHVWWTGMPIFTFEGAKVRDLFVLGDIHGLIGRLKGEAQNPIC' A
#
# COMPACT_ATOMS: atom_id res chain seq x y z
N MET A 1 -0.22 -9.09 5.31
CA MET A 1 0.61 -9.15 4.08
C MET A 1 1.40 -7.85 3.96
N ARG A 2 2.59 -7.87 3.33
CA ARG A 2 3.34 -6.65 3.02
C ARG A 2 3.38 -6.45 1.50
N PHE A 3 2.83 -5.34 1.04
CA PHE A 3 2.92 -4.89 -0.35
C PHE A 3 4.14 -3.99 -0.51
N HIS A 4 4.74 -3.97 -1.69
CA HIS A 4 5.90 -3.13 -1.97
C HIS A 4 6.01 -2.80 -3.46
N GLY A 5 6.67 -1.70 -3.79
CA GLY A 5 6.84 -1.26 -5.18
C GLY A 5 7.67 0.02 -5.30
N PHE A 6 8.14 0.29 -6.52
CA PHE A 6 8.85 1.53 -6.83
C PHE A 6 7.87 2.65 -7.20
N HIS A 7 8.01 3.81 -6.57
CA HIS A 7 7.20 4.99 -6.86
C HIS A 7 7.67 5.69 -8.14
N ARG A 8 7.16 5.22 -9.29
CA ARG A 8 7.61 5.64 -10.63
C ARG A 8 6.74 6.73 -11.28
N LYS A 9 5.54 6.95 -10.79
CA LYS A 9 4.58 7.95 -11.26
C LYS A 9 3.90 8.58 -10.05
N GLU A 10 3.27 9.73 -10.25
CA GLU A 10 2.52 10.41 -9.20
C GLU A 10 1.47 9.50 -8.55
N LEU A 11 1.38 9.57 -7.22
CA LEU A 11 0.41 8.81 -6.42
C LEU A 11 0.06 9.60 -5.16
N PHE A 12 -1.23 9.76 -4.85
CA PHE A 12 -1.74 10.58 -3.74
C PHE A 12 -1.15 12.00 -3.73
N ASP A 13 -1.08 12.64 -4.90
CA ASP A 13 -0.51 13.97 -5.11
C ASP A 13 0.97 14.11 -4.69
N VAL A 14 1.69 12.98 -4.59
CA VAL A 14 3.14 12.96 -4.37
C VAL A 14 3.83 12.70 -5.70
N PRO A 15 4.70 13.61 -6.20
CA PRO A 15 5.48 13.40 -7.42
C PRO A 15 6.37 12.13 -7.34
N PRO A 16 6.71 11.52 -8.49
CA PRO A 16 7.50 10.28 -8.52
C PRO A 16 8.84 10.48 -7.79
N SER A 17 9.09 9.64 -6.78
CA SER A 17 10.30 9.75 -5.95
C SER A 17 11.36 8.71 -6.30
N GLY A 18 11.03 7.71 -7.12
CA GLY A 18 11.92 6.58 -7.43
C GLY A 18 12.16 5.63 -6.26
N ARG A 19 11.62 5.93 -5.07
CA ARG A 19 11.85 5.15 -3.85
C ARG A 19 11.16 3.80 -3.94
N HIS A 20 11.81 2.79 -3.34
CA HIS A 20 11.16 1.52 -3.03
C HIS A 20 10.38 1.68 -1.73
N VAL A 21 9.05 1.63 -1.80
CA VAL A 21 8.15 1.78 -0.65
C VAL A 21 7.41 0.47 -0.37
N TRP A 22 6.90 0.33 0.85
CA TRP A 22 6.12 -0.82 1.28
C TRP A 22 5.04 -0.40 2.28
N TRP A 23 3.99 -1.19 2.41
CA TRP A 23 2.93 -0.97 3.41
C TRP A 23 2.30 -2.31 3.80
N THR A 24 1.72 -2.33 5.00
CA THR A 24 0.97 -3.48 5.48
C THR A 24 -0.44 -3.41 4.94
N GLY A 25 -0.97 -4.56 4.55
CA GLY A 25 -2.40 -4.69 4.29
C GLY A 25 -2.90 -6.11 4.45
N MET A 26 -4.22 -6.21 4.37
CA MET A 26 -4.98 -7.44 4.49
C MET A 26 -5.98 -7.50 3.33
N PRO A 27 -5.68 -8.28 2.28
CA PRO A 27 -6.66 -8.57 1.25
C PRO A 27 -7.65 -9.60 1.76
N ILE A 28 -8.94 -9.34 1.56
CA ILE A 28 -10.06 -10.21 1.94
C ILE A 28 -10.83 -10.51 0.66
N PHE A 29 -11.02 -11.80 0.39
CA PHE A 29 -11.67 -12.27 -0.83
C PHE A 29 -12.91 -13.09 -0.47
N THR A 30 -13.98 -12.92 -1.23
CA THR A 30 -15.05 -13.91 -1.31
C THR A 30 -14.95 -14.63 -2.66
N PHE A 31 -15.45 -15.85 -2.73
CA PHE A 31 -15.40 -16.67 -3.93
C PHE A 31 -16.79 -17.14 -4.34
N GLU A 32 -17.00 -17.26 -5.64
CA GLU A 32 -18.12 -17.97 -6.24
C GLU A 32 -17.55 -19.08 -7.14
N GLY A 33 -17.66 -20.33 -6.68
CA GLY A 33 -16.92 -21.45 -7.26
C GLY A 33 -15.42 -21.20 -7.24
N ALA A 34 -14.77 -21.31 -8.41
CA ALA A 34 -13.32 -21.14 -8.56
C ALA A 34 -12.89 -19.69 -8.87
N LYS A 35 -13.81 -18.72 -8.84
CA LYS A 35 -13.53 -17.31 -9.18
C LYS A 35 -13.68 -16.42 -7.95
N VAL A 36 -12.84 -15.39 -7.87
CA VAL A 36 -13.02 -14.30 -6.89
C VAL A 36 -14.27 -13.52 -7.28
N ARG A 37 -15.18 -13.34 -6.32
CA ARG A 37 -16.41 -12.53 -6.49
C ARG A 37 -16.21 -11.12 -5.96
N ASP A 38 -15.79 -11.00 -4.70
CA ASP A 38 -15.50 -9.71 -4.05
C ASP A 38 -14.05 -9.64 -3.59
N LEU A 39 -13.51 -8.41 -3.59
CA LEU A 39 -12.18 -8.09 -3.08
C LEU A 39 -12.27 -6.81 -2.24
N PHE A 40 -11.86 -6.92 -0.98
CA PHE A 40 -11.66 -5.80 -0.07
C PHE A 40 -10.21 -5.75 0.36
N VAL A 41 -9.62 -4.57 0.43
CA VAL A 41 -8.23 -4.41 0.90
C VAL A 41 -8.21 -3.39 2.02
N LEU A 42 -7.88 -3.85 3.23
CA LEU A 42 -7.49 -2.97 4.30
C LEU A 42 -5.99 -2.66 4.14
N GLY A 43 -5.63 -1.40 3.98
CA GLY A 43 -4.23 -0.98 3.78
C GLY A 43 -3.85 0.19 4.68
N ASP A 44 -2.60 0.18 5.14
CA ASP A 44 -1.98 1.33 5.81
C ASP A 44 -1.65 2.44 4.78
N ILE A 45 -2.68 3.17 4.37
CA ILE A 45 -2.57 4.24 3.36
C ILE A 45 -1.76 5.42 3.90
N HIS A 46 -1.93 5.77 5.17
CA HIS A 46 -1.16 6.87 5.77
C HIS A 46 0.33 6.55 5.85
N GLY A 47 0.68 5.33 6.28
CA GLY A 47 2.07 4.88 6.27
C GLY A 47 2.65 4.73 4.86
N LEU A 48 1.83 4.41 3.84
CA LEU A 48 2.27 4.48 2.45
C LEU A 48 2.59 5.93 2.05
N ILE A 49 1.66 6.87 2.26
CA ILE A 49 1.84 8.29 1.92
C ILE A 49 3.09 8.86 2.60
N GLY A 50 3.31 8.57 3.88
CA GLY A 50 4.51 9.01 4.60
C GLY A 50 5.79 8.50 3.94
N ARG A 51 5.83 7.23 3.51
CA ARG A 51 6.98 6.66 2.78
C ARG A 51 7.15 7.27 1.38
N LEU A 52 6.06 7.57 0.67
CA LEU A 52 6.12 8.28 -0.61
C LEU A 52 6.79 9.66 -0.43
N LYS A 53 6.40 10.41 0.61
CA LYS A 53 6.96 11.70 1.00
C LYS A 53 8.37 11.60 1.60
N GLY A 54 8.73 10.45 2.17
CA GLY A 54 10.06 10.18 2.75
C GLY A 54 10.14 10.54 4.22
N GLU A 55 9.01 10.52 4.90
CA GLU A 55 8.91 10.71 6.34
C GLU A 55 9.58 9.51 7.04
N ALA A 56 10.35 9.80 8.10
CA ALA A 56 10.90 8.77 8.96
C ALA A 56 9.76 8.02 9.64
N GLN A 57 9.79 6.69 9.62
CA GLN A 57 8.78 5.90 10.32
C GLN A 57 8.94 6.13 11.82
N ASN A 58 7.94 6.74 12.46
CA ASN A 58 7.86 6.67 13.90
C ASN A 58 7.40 5.24 14.25
N PRO A 59 8.19 4.44 14.98
CA PRO A 59 7.71 3.15 15.44
C PRO A 59 6.53 3.42 16.38
N ILE A 60 5.35 2.92 16.03
CA ILE A 60 4.25 2.84 16.99
C ILE A 60 4.73 1.83 18.03
N CYS A 61 4.95 2.30 19.26
CA CYS A 61 5.27 1.48 20.43
C CYS A 61 4.22 0.37 20.63
#